data_AF-A0A537Q9K1-F1
#
_entry.id   AF-A0A537Q9K1-F1
#
_cell.length_a   1.000
_cell.length_b   1.000
_cell.length_c   1.000
_cell.angle_alpha   90.00
_cell.angle_beta   90.00
_cell.angle_gamma   90.00
#
_symmetry.space_group_name_H-M   'P 1'
#
loop_
_entity.id
_entity.type
_entity.pdbx_description
1 polymer ?
#
loop_
_entity_poly.entity_id
_entity_poly.type
_entity_poly.pdbx_seq_one_letter_code
_entity_poly.pdbx_strand_id
1 'polypeptide(L)'
;MITAIVLYDLPPSIGFEQCREHFAKIAPDFLKAKGFLRKQFICHKEGGVAGGVYMWESEADADAFYNGPWRDGIRARYGNDPKIQYFETVALTDKATGKAGAI
;
A
#
# COMPACT_ATOMS: atom_id res chain seq x y z
N MET A 1 -10.96 -7.47 -9.77
CA MET A 1 -10.47 -6.81 -8.53
C MET A 1 -9.00 -7.12 -8.47
N ILE A 2 -8.14 -6.16 -8.15
CA ILE A 2 -6.70 -6.43 -8.16
C ILE A 2 -6.06 -6.34 -6.78
N THR A 3 -4.97 -7.07 -6.60
CA THR A 3 -4.00 -6.87 -5.53
C THR A 3 -2.76 -6.19 -6.10
N ALA A 4 -2.32 -5.12 -5.46
CA ALA A 4 -1.05 -4.46 -5.78
C ALA A 4 -0.07 -4.59 -4.62
N ILE A 5 1.14 -5.07 -4.90
CA ILE A 5 2.25 -5.06 -3.94
C ILE A 5 3.14 -3.88 -4.28
N VAL A 6 3.32 -2.98 -3.31
CA VAL A 6 4.12 -1.76 -3.44
C VAL A 6 5.21 -1.76 -2.39
N LEU A 7 6.46 -1.71 -2.81
CA LEU A 7 7.63 -1.68 -1.93
C LEU A 7 8.54 -0.51 -2.29
N TYR A 8 9.17 0.11 -1.30
CA TYR A 8 10.18 1.15 -1.48
C TYR A 8 11.20 1.10 -0.36
N ASP A 9 12.39 1.61 -0.65
CA ASP A 9 13.49 1.61 0.30
C ASP A 9 13.30 2.77 1.30
N LEU A 10 13.49 2.50 2.59
CA LEU A 10 13.51 3.52 3.62
C LEU A 10 14.92 4.11 3.73
N PRO A 11 15.07 5.43 3.89
CA PRO A 11 16.37 6.01 4.21
C PRO A 11 16.83 5.52 5.60
N PRO A 12 18.14 5.42 5.87
CA PRO A 12 18.67 4.94 7.16
C PRO A 12 18.20 5.72 8.38
N SER A 13 17.72 6.96 8.19
CA SER A 13 17.16 7.81 9.24
C SER A 13 15.75 7.43 9.69
N ILE A 14 15.05 6.54 8.96
CA ILE A 14 13.69 6.10 9.30
C ILE A 14 13.75 4.65 9.77
N GLY A 15 13.63 4.47 11.09
CA GLY A 15 13.49 3.17 11.71
C GLY A 15 12.03 2.67 11.73
N PHE A 16 11.85 1.46 12.25
CA PHE A 16 10.55 0.79 12.32
C PHE A 16 9.48 1.62 13.07
N GLU A 17 9.82 2.21 14.21
CA GLU A 17 8.84 2.99 15.00
C GLU A 17 8.40 4.26 14.28
N GLN A 18 9.33 5.01 13.68
CA GLN A 18 8.99 6.19 12.88
C GLN A 18 8.13 5.82 11.65
N CYS A 19 8.40 4.66 11.04
CA CYS A 19 7.59 4.13 9.96
C CYS A 19 6.18 3.78 10.45
N ARG A 20 6.06 3.08 11.59
CA ARG A 20 4.79 2.68 12.20
C ARG A 20 3.93 3.90 12.55
N GLU A 21 4.51 4.89 13.21
CA GLU A 21 3.83 6.14 13.57
C GLU A 21 3.33 6.89 12.33
N HIS A 22 4.20 7.01 11.32
CA HIS A 22 3.82 7.68 10.08
C HIS A 22 2.67 6.97 9.38
N PHE A 23 2.75 5.65 9.24
CA PHE A 23 1.72 4.85 8.59
C PHE A 23 0.39 4.89 9.34
N ALA A 24 0.40 4.82 10.67
CA ALA A 24 -0.81 4.97 11.47
C ALA A 24 -1.47 6.34 11.23
N LYS A 25 -0.68 7.40 11.10
CA LYS A 25 -1.18 8.76 10.83
C LYS A 25 -1.84 8.89 9.46
N ILE A 26 -1.24 8.32 8.41
CA ILE A 26 -1.74 8.48 7.03
C ILE A 26 -2.78 7.42 6.63
N ALA A 27 -2.92 6.33 7.38
CA ALA A 27 -3.83 5.24 7.04
C ALA A 27 -5.27 5.68 6.75
N PRO A 28 -5.90 6.58 7.54
CA PRO A 28 -7.27 7.03 7.27
C PRO A 28 -7.43 7.75 5.93
N ASP A 29 -6.38 8.39 5.40
CA ASP A 29 -6.47 9.16 4.15
C ASP A 29 -6.71 8.27 2.92
N PHE A 30 -6.30 7.00 2.97
CA PHE A 30 -6.51 6.07 1.85
C PHE A 30 -7.99 5.76 1.62
N LEU A 31 -8.85 5.91 2.64
CA LEU A 31 -10.31 5.74 2.49
C LEU A 31 -10.95 6.72 1.50
N LYS A 32 -10.25 7.81 1.16
CA LYS A 32 -10.72 8.84 0.22
C LYS A 32 -10.39 8.48 -1.24
N ALA A 33 -9.51 7.51 -1.47
CA ALA A 33 -9.09 7.14 -2.81
C ALA A 33 -10.21 6.37 -3.53
N LYS A 34 -10.53 6.79 -4.75
CA LYS A 34 -11.52 6.11 -5.59
C LYS A 34 -11.08 4.66 -5.83
N GLY A 35 -12.02 3.71 -5.72
CA GLY A 35 -11.76 2.29 -5.96
C GLY A 35 -10.88 1.61 -4.90
N PHE A 36 -10.47 2.30 -3.84
CA PHE A 36 -9.68 1.71 -2.76
C PHE A 36 -10.54 0.81 -1.88
N LEU A 37 -10.10 -0.43 -1.66
CA LEU A 37 -10.82 -1.39 -0.82
C LEU A 37 -10.11 -1.66 0.50
N ARG A 38 -8.79 -1.87 0.44
CA ARG A 38 -8.01 -2.29 1.61
C ARG A 38 -6.52 -2.04 1.39
N LYS A 39 -5.79 -1.82 2.49
CA LYS A 39 -4.33 -1.85 2.50
C LYS A 39 -3.80 -2.44 3.80
N GLN A 40 -2.83 -3.34 3.70
CA GLN A 40 -1.92 -3.65 4.80
C GLN A 40 -0.70 -2.76 4.67
N PHE A 41 -0.44 -1.92 5.68
CA PHE A 41 0.81 -1.19 5.79
C PHE A 41 1.88 -2.14 6.33
N ILE A 42 3.03 -2.19 5.67
CA ILE A 42 4.11 -3.12 6.01
C ILE A 42 5.45 -2.38 6.09
N CYS A 43 6.27 -2.77 7.05
CA CYS A 43 7.63 -2.27 7.24
C CYS A 43 8.47 -3.42 7.79
N HIS A 44 9.69 -3.59 7.29
CA HIS A 44 10.65 -4.50 7.91
C HIS A 44 10.99 -4.01 9.32
N LYS A 45 11.11 -4.93 10.27
CA LYS A 45 11.43 -4.59 11.67
C LYS A 45 12.83 -4.02 11.80
N GLU A 46 13.73 -4.49 10.96
CA GLU A 46 15.13 -4.07 10.85
C GLU A 46 15.27 -2.75 10.08
N GLY A 47 14.18 -2.22 9.51
CA GLY A 47 14.18 -1.05 8.65
C GLY A 47 14.56 -1.37 7.20
N GLY A 48 14.93 -0.33 6.45
CA GLY A 48 15.42 -0.45 5.08
C GLY A 48 14.35 -0.64 4.00
N VAL A 49 13.25 -1.34 4.28
CA VAL A 49 12.14 -1.51 3.31
C VAL A 49 10.79 -1.31 3.99
N ALA A 50 9.91 -0.59 3.31
CA ALA A 50 8.50 -0.45 3.68
C ALA A 50 7.60 -0.43 2.45
N GLY A 51 6.29 -0.42 2.69
CA GLY A 51 5.34 -0.48 1.59
C GLY A 51 3.91 -0.72 2.01
N GLY A 52 3.17 -1.33 1.10
CA GLY A 52 1.84 -1.83 1.37
C GLY A 52 1.38 -2.88 0.37
N VAL A 53 0.47 -3.72 0.83
CA VAL A 53 -0.30 -4.62 -0.01
C VAL A 53 -1.70 -4.03 -0.11
N TYR A 54 -2.13 -3.72 -1.33
CA TYR A 54 -3.37 -3.00 -1.60
C TYR A 54 -4.35 -3.92 -2.29
N MET A 55 -5.62 -3.66 -2.08
CA MET A 55 -6.72 -4.22 -2.86
C MET A 55 -7.53 -3.08 -3.45
N TRP A 56 -7.75 -3.14 -4.76
CA TRP A 56 -8.47 -2.13 -5.53
C TRP A 56 -9.61 -2.77 -6.33
N GLU A 57 -10.68 -2.01 -6.56
CA GLU A 57 -11.79 -2.43 -7.42
C GLU A 57 -11.31 -2.73 -8.85
N SER A 58 -10.42 -1.89 -9.39
CA SER A 58 -9.88 -2.01 -10.74
C SER A 58 -8.40 -1.63 -10.83
N GLU A 59 -7.70 -2.13 -11.85
CA GLU A 59 -6.34 -1.70 -12.17
C GLU A 59 -6.28 -0.22 -12.55
N ALA A 60 -7.29 0.29 -13.26
CA ALA A 60 -7.36 1.69 -13.67
C ALA A 60 -7.40 2.67 -12.48
N ASP A 61 -8.16 2.35 -11.43
CA ASP A 61 -8.20 3.19 -10.22
C ASP A 61 -6.86 3.13 -9.46
N ALA A 62 -6.21 1.96 -9.42
CA ALA A 62 -4.89 1.80 -8.83
C ALA A 62 -3.82 2.61 -9.59
N ASP A 63 -3.79 2.51 -10.92
CA ASP A 63 -2.87 3.26 -11.77
C ASP A 63 -3.07 4.77 -11.65
N ALA A 64 -4.31 5.24 -11.60
CA ALA A 64 -4.60 6.65 -11.38
C ALA A 64 -4.06 7.14 -10.03
N PHE A 65 -4.19 6.32 -8.97
CA PHE A 65 -3.66 6.64 -7.66
C PHE A 65 -2.12 6.66 -7.64
N TYR A 66 -1.47 5.64 -8.21
CA TYR A 66 -0.01 5.50 -8.20
C TYR A 66 0.73 6.44 -9.16
N ASN A 67 0.04 7.02 -10.14
CA ASN A 67 0.60 8.08 -10.99
C ASN A 67 0.23 9.50 -10.51
N GLY A 68 -0.46 9.61 -9.38
CA GLY A 68 -0.88 10.89 -8.79
C GLY A 68 0.05 11.43 -7.69
N PRO A 69 -0.44 12.40 -6.89
CA PRO A 69 0.32 13.05 -5.81
C PRO A 69 0.92 12.10 -4.77
N TRP A 70 0.36 10.89 -4.65
CA TRP A 70 0.90 9.86 -3.77
C TRP A 70 2.35 9.50 -4.14
N ARG A 71 2.66 9.35 -5.43
CA ARG A 71 4.01 8.98 -5.88
C ARG A 71 5.03 10.08 -5.62
N ASP A 72 4.62 11.32 -5.82
CA ASP A 72 5.44 12.49 -5.48
C ASP A 72 5.71 12.54 -3.97
N GLY A 73 4.71 12.20 -3.15
CA GLY A 73 4.87 12.05 -1.70
C GLY A 73 5.89 10.97 -1.31
N ILE A 74 5.87 9.81 -1.98
CA ILE A 74 6.87 8.74 -1.78
C ILE A 74 8.27 9.24 -2.12
N ARG A 75 8.45 9.84 -3.30
CA ARG A 75 9.74 10.38 -3.74
C ARG A 75 10.27 11.46 -2.79
N ALA A 76 9.41 12.40 -2.39
CA ALA A 76 9.79 13.48 -1.49
C ALA A 76 10.21 12.96 -0.10
N ARG A 77 9.55 11.91 0.40
CA ARG A 77 9.82 11.37 1.75
C ARG A 77 10.98 10.38 1.78
N TYR A 78 11.10 9.53 0.77
CA TYR A 78 11.99 8.37 0.79
C TYR A 78 13.12 8.44 -0.25
N GLY A 79 13.04 9.38 -1.19
CA GLY A 79 14.10 9.64 -2.16
C GLY A 79 14.22 8.61 -3.29
N ASN A 80 13.25 7.70 -3.42
CA ASN A 80 13.24 6.67 -4.47
C ASN A 80 11.84 6.47 -5.05
N ASP A 81 11.80 5.78 -6.19
CA ASP A 81 10.57 5.34 -6.82
C ASP A 81 10.09 4.01 -6.21
N PRO A 82 8.79 3.85 -5.94
CA PRO A 82 8.24 2.60 -5.48
C PRO A 82 8.27 1.54 -6.59
N LYS A 83 8.51 0.29 -6.20
CA LYS A 83 8.35 -0.92 -7.03
C LYS A 83 6.93 -1.44 -6.86
N ILE A 84 6.17 -1.51 -7.95
CA ILE A 84 4.76 -1.87 -7.95
C ILE A 84 4.56 -3.14 -8.80
N GLN A 85 3.81 -4.10 -8.28
CA GLN A 85 3.42 -5.32 -8.99
C GLN A 85 1.92 -5.52 -8.86
N TYR A 86 1.27 -5.87 -9.97
CA TYR A 86 -0.18 -6.09 -10.04
C TYR A 86 -0.51 -7.57 -10.21
N PHE A 87 -1.63 -7.97 -9.60
CA PHE A 87 -2.17 -9.33 -9.66
C PHE A 87 -3.70 -9.27 -9.70
N GLU A 88 -4.33 -10.15 -10.47
CA GLU A 88 -5.78 -10.38 -10.31
C GLU A 88 -6.01 -11.10 -8.98
N THR A 89 -6.98 -10.62 -8.19
CA THR A 89 -7.38 -11.29 -6.95
C THR A 89 -8.38 -12.38 -7.27
N VAL A 90 -7.90 -13.62 -7.37
CA VAL A 90 -8.74 -14.78 -7.76
C VAL A 90 -9.63 -15.32 -6.63
N ALA A 91 -9.26 -15.08 -5.36
CA ALA A 91 -10.02 -15.50 -4.20
C ALA A 91 -9.67 -14.64 -2.97
N LEU A 92 -10.57 -14.60 -1.98
CA LEU A 92 -10.37 -13.93 -0.71
C LEU A 92 -10.85 -14.81 0.44
N THR A 93 -10.10 -14.79 1.54
CA THR A 93 -10.51 -15.33 2.82
C THR A 93 -10.31 -14.27 3.90
N ASP A 94 -11.39 -13.79 4.48
CA ASP A 94 -11.41 -12.73 5.49
C ASP A 94 -12.26 -13.15 6.68
N LYS A 95 -11.60 -13.43 7.81
CA LYS A 95 -12.24 -13.85 9.04
C LYS A 95 -13.13 -12.76 9.65
N ALA A 96 -12.77 -11.49 9.49
CA ALA A 96 -13.48 -10.38 10.12
C ALA A 96 -14.85 -10.14 9.48
N THR A 97 -14.95 -10.35 8.16
CA THR A 97 -16.20 -10.20 7.40
C THR A 97 -16.91 -11.53 7.15
N GLY A 98 -16.24 -12.67 7.38
CA GLY A 98 -16.74 -14.01 7.07
C GLY A 98 -16.69 -14.38 5.59
N LYS A 99 -16.12 -13.51 4.73
CA LYS A 99 -16.00 -13.77 3.30
C LYS A 99 -14.92 -14.82 3.03
N ALA A 100 -15.28 -15.88 2.32
CA ALA A 100 -14.33 -16.92 1.88
C ALA A 100 -14.79 -17.47 0.51
N GLY A 101 -13.94 -17.35 -0.52
CA GLY A 101 -14.24 -17.89 -1.85
C GLY A 101 -13.63 -17.08 -3.00
N ALA A 102 -13.99 -17.47 -4.23
CA ALA A 102 -13.65 -16.72 -5.42
C ALA A 102 -14.22 -15.28 -5.37
N ILE A 103 -13.55 -14.36 -6.05
CA ILE A 103 -13.93 -12.95 -6.16
C ILE A 103 -14.56 -12.67 -7.51
#